data_AF-A0A4Q3Y0H3-F1
#
_entry.id   AF-A0A4Q3Y0H3-F1
#
_cell.length_a   1.000
_cell.length_b   1.000
_cell.length_c   1.000
_cell.angle_alpha   90.00
_cell.angle_beta   90.00
_cell.angle_gamma   90.00
#
_symmetry.space_group_name_H-M   'P 1'
#
loop_
_entity.id
_entity.type
_entity.pdbx_description
1 polymer ?
#
loop_
_entity_poly.entity_id
_entity_poly.type
_entity_poly.pdbx_seq_one_letter_code
_entity_poly.pdbx_strand_id
1 'polypeptide(L)' 'MTQPNLIAPEVIACIAEGRDPSLAELNRVAETIWADLKAARPAFAWDKPQSDSERLLILRAAHAALIGDPAR' A
#
# COMPACT_ATOMS: atom_id res chain seq x y z
N MET A 1 -20.19 7.67 -3.55
CA MET A 1 -19.80 6.24 -3.44
C MET A 1 -18.50 6.08 -4.18
N THR A 2 -17.37 6.23 -3.48
CA THR A 2 -16.04 5.98 -4.06
C THR A 2 -15.87 4.47 -4.13
N GLN A 3 -15.88 3.92 -5.34
CA GLN A 3 -15.59 2.51 -5.57
C GLN A 3 -14.23 2.18 -4.93
N PRO A 4 -14.11 1.10 -4.14
CA PRO A 4 -12.82 0.64 -3.68
C PRO A 4 -12.05 0.23 -4.92
N ASN A 5 -11.11 1.07 -5.34
CA ASN A 5 -10.24 0.73 -6.44
C ASN A 5 -9.26 -0.30 -5.87
N LEU A 6 -9.52 -1.58 -6.14
CA LEU A 6 -8.71 -2.73 -5.69
C LEU A 6 -7.23 -2.60 -6.07
N ILE A 7 -6.91 -1.72 -7.03
CA ILE A 7 -5.55 -1.38 -7.45
C ILE A 7 -5.44 0.14 -7.49
N ALA A 8 -4.49 0.69 -6.73
CA ALA A 8 -4.17 2.11 -6.77
C ALA A 8 -3.69 2.49 -8.20
N PRO A 9 -4.25 3.53 -8.85
CA PRO A 9 -3.85 3.95 -10.20
C PRO A 9 -2.34 4.18 -10.35
N GLU A 10 -1.69 4.59 -9.27
CA GLU A 10 -0.25 4.79 -9.15
C GLU A 10 0.54 3.50 -9.42
N VAL A 11 0.01 2.34 -8.99
CA VAL A 11 0.60 1.00 -9.25
C VAL A 11 0.54 0.67 -10.74
N ILE A 12 -0.58 0.98 -11.39
CA ILE A 12 -0.74 0.74 -12.82
C ILE A 12 0.22 1.62 -13.62
N ALA A 13 0.36 2.90 -13.23
CA ALA A 13 1.26 3.84 -13.89
C ALA A 13 2.74 3.47 -13.70
N CYS A 14 3.18 3.16 -12.47
CA CYS A 14 4.58 2.83 -12.21
C CYS A 14 5.02 1.55 -12.94
N ILE A 15 4.18 0.51 -12.93
CA ILE A 15 4.48 -0.74 -13.65
C ILE A 15 4.47 -0.52 -15.17
N ALA A 16 3.50 0.23 -15.70
CA ALA A 16 3.39 0.46 -17.15
C ALA A 16 4.52 1.33 -17.70
N GLU A 17 5.00 2.30 -16.92
CA GLU A 17 6.03 3.26 -17.33
C GLU A 17 7.46 2.81 -16.96
N GLY A 18 7.60 1.77 -16.13
CA GLY A 18 8.91 1.25 -15.70
C GLY A 18 9.74 2.27 -14.92
N ARG A 19 9.07 3.17 -14.20
CA ARG A 19 9.70 4.26 -13.43
C ARG A 19 9.64 4.02 -11.93
N ASP A 20 10.54 4.67 -11.20
CA ASP A 20 10.49 4.67 -9.74
C ASP A 20 9.25 5.43 -9.23
N PRO A 21 8.60 4.94 -8.17
CA PRO A 21 7.48 5.64 -7.54
C PRO A 21 7.95 6.88 -6.77
N SER A 22 7.17 7.95 -6.85
CA SER A 22 7.38 9.12 -5.99
C SER A 22 7.00 8.81 -4.53
N LEU A 23 7.56 9.58 -3.59
CA LEU A 23 7.21 9.47 -2.16
C LEU A 23 5.70 9.66 -1.91
N ALA A 24 5.02 10.50 -2.70
CA ALA A 24 3.58 10.71 -2.57
C ALA A 24 2.76 9.52 -3.06
N GLU A 25 3.19 8.84 -4.12
CA GLU A 25 2.56 7.61 -4.62
C GLU A 25 2.79 6.45 -3.63
N LEU A 26 4.00 6.31 -3.11
CA LEU A 26 4.34 5.33 -2.08
C LEU A 26 3.47 5.47 -0.84
N ASN A 27 3.33 6.70 -0.31
CA ASN A 27 2.49 6.93 0.86
C ASN A 27 1.01 6.66 0.58
N ARG A 28 0.48 7.02 -0.60
CA ARG A 28 -0.90 6.72 -0.96
C ARG A 28 -1.19 5.23 -0.98
N VAL A 29 -0.32 4.43 -1.62
CA VAL A 29 -0.45 2.97 -1.64
C VAL A 29 -0.31 2.38 -0.24
N ALA A 30 0.62 2.89 0.57
CA ALA A 30 0.78 2.48 1.97
C ALA A 30 -0.49 2.72 2.81
N GLU A 31 -1.14 3.87 2.66
CA GLU A 31 -2.42 4.17 3.34
C GLU A 31 -3.55 3.24 2.89
N THR A 32 -3.62 2.92 1.59
CA THR A 32 -4.59 1.95 1.07
C THR A 32 -4.38 0.57 1.68
N ILE A 33 -3.14 0.06 1.65
CA ILE A 33 -2.79 -1.24 2.25
C ILE A 33 -3.13 -1.25 3.75
N TRP A 34 -2.84 -0.17 4.46
CA TRP A 34 -3.17 -0.07 5.89
C TRP A 34 -4.68 -0.08 6.15
N ALA A 35 -5.46 0.65 5.36
CA ALA A 35 -6.91 0.68 5.48
C ALA A 35 -7.52 -0.72 5.27
N ASP A 36 -7.04 -1.45 4.26
CA ASP A 36 -7.49 -2.82 3.95
C ASP A 36 -7.10 -3.79 5.08
N LEU A 37 -5.88 -3.69 5.60
CA LEU A 37 -5.43 -4.49 6.74
C LEU A 37 -6.25 -4.18 8.00
N LYS A 38 -6.58 -2.92 8.25
CA LYS A 38 -7.44 -2.52 9.38
C LYS A 38 -8.84 -3.11 9.24
N ALA A 39 -9.41 -3.15 8.03
CA ALA A 39 -10.70 -3.78 7.78
C ALA A 39 -10.66 -5.31 8.00
N ALA A 40 -9.53 -5.96 7.70
CA ALA A 40 -9.32 -7.40 7.90
C ALA A 40 -8.95 -7.79 9.35
N ARG A 41 -8.66 -6.83 10.23
CA ARG A 41 -8.26 -7.10 11.61
C ARG A 41 -9.43 -7.59 12.47
N PRO A 42 -9.16 -8.44 13.48
CA PRO A 42 -10.15 -8.73 14.51
C PRO A 42 -10.62 -7.44 15.21
N ALA A 43 -11.91 -7.38 15.58
CA ALA A 43 -12.52 -6.18 16.16
C ALA A 43 -11.79 -5.65 17.42
N PHE A 44 -11.17 -6.54 18.21
CA PHE A 44 -10.39 -6.15 19.40
C PHE A 44 -9.07 -5.40 19.08
N ALA A 45 -8.66 -5.34 17.81
CA ALA A 45 -7.41 -4.73 17.37
C ALA A 45 -7.62 -3.47 16.50
N TRP A 46 -8.86 -3.00 16.33
CA TRP A 46 -9.15 -1.81 15.51
C TRP A 46 -8.61 -0.50 16.09
N ASP A 47 -8.58 -0.39 17.42
CA ASP A 47 -8.13 0.82 18.12
C ASP A 47 -6.65 0.76 18.50
N LYS A 48 -5.94 -0.30 18.12
CA LYS A 48 -4.49 -0.37 18.34
C LYS A 48 -3.78 0.59 17.38
N PRO A 49 -2.94 1.51 17.90
CA PRO A 49 -2.13 2.36 17.05
C PRO A 49 -1.16 1.52 16.22
N GLN A 50 -0.85 1.99 15.01
CA GLN A 50 0.17 1.40 14.16
C GLN A 50 1.54 1.54 14.84
N SER A 51 2.25 0.42 15.00
CA SER A 51 3.65 0.44 15.43
C SER A 51 4.57 0.88 14.30
N ASP A 52 5.74 1.42 14.64
CA ASP A 52 6.77 1.81 13.65
C ASP A 52 7.19 0.64 12.75
N SER A 53 7.19 -0.58 13.30
CA SER A 53 7.50 -1.80 12.54
C SER A 53 6.42 -2.14 11.52
N GLU A 54 5.14 -2.02 11.89
CA GLU A 54 4.02 -2.21 10.95
C GLU A 54 4.05 -1.15 9.85
N ARG A 55 4.33 0.12 10.21
CA ARG A 55 4.48 1.21 9.24
C ARG A 55 5.59 0.91 8.23
N LEU A 56 6.76 0.46 8.70
CA LEU A 56 7.88 0.10 7.83
C LEU A 56 7.54 -1.07 6.89
N LEU A 57 6.85 -2.10 7.40
CA LEU A 57 6.43 -3.25 6.59
C LEU A 57 5.43 -2.85 5.50
N ILE A 58 4.48 -1.97 5.83
CA ILE A 58 3.48 -1.47 4.89
C ILE A 58 4.15 -0.62 3.80
N LEU A 59 5.11 0.23 4.15
CA LEU A 59 5.89 0.98 3.16
C LEU A 59 6.67 0.06 2.22
N ARG A 60 7.26 -1.03 2.72
CA ARG A 60 7.94 -2.02 1.88
C ARG A 60 6.98 -2.76 0.95
N ALA A 61 5.81 -3.14 1.46
CA ALA A 61 4.77 -3.76 0.64
C ALA A 61 4.26 -2.81 -0.46
N ALA A 62 4.03 -1.54 -0.12
CA ALA A 62 3.66 -0.50 -1.07
C ALA A 62 4.73 -0.30 -2.16
N HIS A 63 6.00 -0.25 -1.77
CA HIS A 63 7.11 -0.16 -2.71
C HIS A 63 7.13 -1.36 -3.66
N ALA A 64 7.11 -2.59 -3.13
CA ALA A 64 7.09 -3.81 -3.93
C ALA A 64 5.90 -3.88 -4.90
N ALA A 65 4.71 -3.40 -4.47
CA ALA A 65 3.54 -3.32 -5.34
C ALA A 65 3.74 -2.32 -6.48
N LEU A 66 4.41 -1.18 -6.24
CA LEU A 66 4.62 -0.12 -7.23
C LEU A 66 5.69 -0.47 -8.27
N ILE A 67 6.78 -1.11 -7.86
CA ILE A 67 7.90 -1.45 -8.76
C ILE A 67 7.73 -2.80 -9.45
N GLY A 68 6.85 -3.66 -8.93
CA GLY A 68 6.81 -5.08 -9.30
C GLY A 68 8.03 -5.85 -8.77
N ASP A 69 7.91 -7.17 -8.65
CA ASP A 69 9.06 -8.01 -8.33
C ASP A 69 9.85 -8.28 -9.63
N PRO A 70 11.13 -7.84 -9.75
CA PRO A 70 11.95 -8.14 -10.93
C PRO A 70 12.33 -9.63 -11.03
N ALA A 71 11.99 -10.47 -10.06
CA ALA A 71 12.29 -11.90 -10.06
C ALA A 71 11.34 -12.77 -10.93
N ARG A 72 10.59 -12.18 -11.88
CA ARG A 72 9.72 -12.92 -12.80
C ARG A 72 10.04 -12.65 -14.27
#